data_AF-J3PIY0-F1
#
_entry.id   AF-J3PIY0-F1
#
_cell.length_a   1.000
_cell.length_b   1.000
_cell.length_c   1.000
_cell.angle_alpha   90.00
_cell.angle_beta   90.00
_cell.angle_gamma   90.00
#
_symmetry.space_group_name_H-M   'P 1'
#
loop_
_entity.id
_entity.type
_entity.pdbx_description
1 polymer ?
#
loop_
_entity_poly.entity_id
_entity_poly.type
_entity_poly.pdbx_seq_one_letter_code
_entity_poly.pdbx_strand_id
1 'polypeptide(L)'
;MSHYLDDPEVGGVTETTPLNGRRPAPRSPWVCFLIDAHRAPGDDSGNFAVKAAANTWRVLKISLQSSPVNILIFFAPVGLIAGIMGWSPISVFTLNSLAIIPLAAILSFATEEISIKLGETVGGLVNATFGNAVELIVSVIALKQGQIEIVQASILGSILSNLLLVMGMCFLLGGIANMRSPNGAGIEQKFSSGTAQTTSPLMTLAAASMTIPTTLYGILNGNMDPDKKDAFILTLSRGTSIILLMLYCLYLYFQLNTHKNLFIADPPQSTQNGFANGVDVHPELDLGSEEEQEHMVWWAAALVLIAVTVIISFCANYLVESIEPIVETGVLSRAFIGLILIPIVGNAAKHVTACVVAVRNKMDLALAVAIGSSIQISLLVTPALVITGWLALDQPISLHFETFQTVAFGLSVLIVTCTVQDGKSNYLEGAMLLGLYIIIAIAFYASPQNGLDVTVRQ
;
A
#
# COMPACT_ATOMS: atom_id res chain seq x y z
N MET A 1 -83.27 -8.94 -8.48
CA MET A 1 -82.87 -9.80 -9.62
C MET A 1 -81.34 -9.79 -9.60
N SER A 2 -80.61 -10.69 -8.95
CA SER A 2 -80.74 -12.14 -8.75
C SER A 2 -80.23 -12.57 -7.36
N HIS A 3 -80.79 -13.67 -6.86
CA HIS A 3 -80.42 -14.46 -5.68
C HIS A 3 -79.33 -15.50 -5.99
N TYR A 4 -78.89 -16.21 -4.92
CA TYR A 4 -78.11 -17.47 -4.76
C TYR A 4 -76.64 -17.26 -4.36
N LEU A 5 -76.17 -17.53 -3.12
CA LEU A 5 -76.18 -18.69 -2.18
C LEU A 5 -74.95 -19.63 -2.32
N ASP A 6 -74.33 -19.84 -1.15
CA ASP A 6 -73.59 -21.00 -0.62
C ASP A 6 -72.13 -21.33 -1.06
N ASP A 7 -71.26 -21.31 -0.05
CA ASP A 7 -70.02 -22.09 0.10
C ASP A 7 -70.34 -23.60 0.21
N PRO A 8 -69.41 -24.50 -0.17
CA PRO A 8 -68.69 -25.23 0.88
C PRO A 8 -67.20 -25.54 0.59
N GLU A 9 -66.46 -25.70 1.69
CA GLU A 9 -65.10 -26.24 1.76
C GLU A 9 -64.90 -27.58 1.03
N VAL A 10 -63.67 -27.80 0.55
CA VAL A 10 -62.81 -29.01 0.70
C VAL A 10 -61.93 -29.19 -0.54
N GLY A 11 -60.61 -29.22 -0.35
CA GLY A 11 -59.69 -29.73 -1.37
C GLY A 11 -58.26 -29.25 -1.24
N GLY A 12 -57.60 -29.53 -0.11
CA GLY A 12 -56.16 -29.35 0.01
C GLY A 12 -55.42 -30.25 -0.99
N VAL A 13 -54.59 -29.63 -1.83
CA VAL A 13 -53.54 -30.33 -2.56
C VAL A 13 -52.22 -29.68 -2.17
N THR A 14 -51.55 -30.38 -1.27
CA THR A 14 -50.14 -30.23 -0.94
C THR A 14 -49.29 -30.59 -2.17
N GLU A 15 -48.80 -29.59 -2.91
CA GLU A 15 -47.65 -29.78 -3.78
C GLU A 15 -46.37 -29.45 -3.01
N THR A 16 -45.82 -30.51 -2.41
CA THR A 16 -44.46 -30.56 -1.87
C THR A 16 -43.45 -30.46 -3.01
N THR A 17 -42.83 -29.29 -3.20
CA THR A 17 -41.54 -29.19 -3.91
C THR A 17 -40.42 -29.37 -2.88
N PRO A 18 -39.65 -30.47 -2.90
CA PRO A 18 -38.73 -30.81 -1.82
C PRO A 18 -37.32 -30.34 -2.14
N LEU A 19 -37.02 -29.03 -2.10
CA LEU A 19 -35.63 -28.57 -2.34
C LEU A 19 -35.22 -27.26 -1.63
N ASN A 20 -35.91 -26.86 -0.55
CA ASN A 20 -35.47 -25.73 0.28
C ASN A 20 -35.61 -26.01 1.79
N GLY A 21 -35.05 -27.15 2.20
CA GLY A 21 -35.19 -27.66 3.57
C GLY A 21 -33.94 -28.27 4.19
N ARG A 22 -32.74 -28.04 3.63
CA ARG A 22 -31.52 -28.26 4.41
C ARG A 22 -31.24 -27.01 5.22
N ARG A 23 -31.71 -26.98 6.47
CA ARG A 23 -30.96 -26.29 7.53
C ARG A 23 -29.50 -26.73 7.36
N PRO A 24 -28.52 -25.82 7.33
CA PRO A 24 -27.13 -26.26 7.35
C PRO A 24 -27.00 -27.23 8.53
N ALA A 25 -26.50 -28.44 8.25
CA ALA A 25 -26.24 -29.41 9.31
C ALA A 25 -25.45 -28.69 10.41
N PRO A 26 -25.71 -28.95 11.71
CA PRO A 26 -24.97 -28.30 12.78
C PRO A 26 -23.49 -28.54 12.50
N ARG A 27 -22.78 -27.46 12.15
CA ARG A 27 -21.33 -27.50 11.94
C ARG A 27 -20.76 -28.10 13.22
N SER A 28 -19.78 -29.00 13.10
CA SER A 28 -19.18 -29.59 14.29
C SER A 28 -18.70 -28.46 15.21
N PRO A 29 -18.71 -28.64 16.55
CA PRO A 29 -18.29 -27.58 17.48
C PRO A 29 -16.91 -27.02 17.15
N TRP A 30 -16.04 -27.85 16.57
CA TRP A 30 -14.69 -27.51 16.11
C TRP A 30 -14.67 -26.60 14.86
N VAL A 31 -15.65 -26.77 13.96
CA VAL A 31 -15.79 -25.94 12.76
C VAL A 31 -16.41 -24.59 13.12
N CYS A 32 -17.37 -24.52 14.05
CA CYS A 32 -17.78 -23.24 14.64
C CYS A 32 -16.63 -22.60 15.45
N PHE A 33 -15.86 -23.37 16.21
CA PHE A 33 -14.69 -22.87 16.97
C PHE A 33 -13.63 -22.17 16.09
N LEU A 34 -13.32 -22.72 14.91
CA LEU A 34 -12.35 -22.12 13.99
C LEU A 34 -12.98 -21.03 13.10
N ILE A 35 -14.23 -21.18 12.67
CA ILE A 35 -14.83 -20.35 11.61
C ILE A 35 -15.72 -19.23 12.18
N ASP A 36 -16.33 -19.39 13.35
CA ASP A 36 -17.28 -18.41 13.90
C ASP A 36 -16.53 -17.22 14.51
N ALA A 37 -16.68 -16.03 13.90
CA ALA A 37 -16.02 -14.80 14.33
C ALA A 37 -16.63 -14.24 15.64
N HIS A 38 -17.90 -14.57 15.91
CA HIS A 38 -18.72 -13.93 16.95
C HIS A 38 -18.54 -14.47 18.37
N ARG A 39 -17.61 -15.41 18.61
CA ARG A 39 -17.43 -16.01 19.95
C ARG A 39 -15.99 -16.43 20.22
N ALA A 40 -15.33 -15.76 21.18
CA ALA A 40 -14.13 -16.29 21.81
C ALA A 40 -14.53 -17.10 23.07
N PRO A 41 -14.00 -18.32 23.28
CA PRO A 41 -14.29 -19.08 24.49
C PRO A 41 -13.82 -18.30 25.73
N GLY A 42 -14.74 -17.86 26.59
CA GLY A 42 -14.42 -17.16 27.84
C GLY A 42 -14.93 -15.73 27.96
N ASP A 43 -15.63 -15.17 26.96
CA ASP A 43 -16.24 -13.82 27.04
C ASP A 43 -17.21 -13.68 28.22
N ASP A 44 -17.93 -14.76 28.56
CA ASP A 44 -18.90 -14.84 29.65
C ASP A 44 -18.26 -15.26 31.00
N SER A 45 -16.94 -15.43 31.07
CA SER A 45 -16.27 -15.89 32.29
C SER A 45 -16.05 -14.75 33.29
N GLY A 46 -16.35 -15.00 34.57
CA GLY A 46 -16.11 -14.04 35.66
C GLY A 46 -14.64 -13.81 36.02
N ASN A 47 -13.72 -14.59 35.44
CA ASN A 47 -12.29 -14.50 35.70
C ASN A 47 -11.62 -13.55 34.70
N PHE A 48 -11.04 -12.46 35.21
CA PHE A 48 -10.33 -11.44 34.42
C PHE A 48 -9.28 -12.03 33.47
N ALA A 49 -8.50 -13.02 33.91
CA ALA A 49 -7.47 -13.66 33.09
C ALA A 49 -8.04 -14.45 31.89
N VAL A 50 -9.18 -15.12 32.08
CA VAL A 50 -9.84 -15.89 31.01
C VAL A 50 -10.51 -14.95 30.01
N LYS A 51 -11.13 -13.88 30.50
CA LYS A 51 -11.71 -12.82 29.66
C LYS A 51 -10.64 -12.04 28.88
N ALA A 52 -9.50 -11.75 29.50
CA ALA A 52 -8.36 -11.13 28.82
C ALA A 52 -7.81 -12.05 27.72
N ALA A 53 -7.62 -13.35 27.99
CA ALA A 53 -7.16 -14.32 27.00
C ALA A 53 -8.17 -14.48 25.84
N ALA A 54 -9.48 -14.52 26.14
CA ALA A 54 -10.53 -14.56 25.13
C ALA A 54 -10.52 -13.31 24.24
N ASN A 55 -10.40 -12.12 24.83
CA ASN A 55 -10.27 -10.86 24.10
C ASN A 55 -9.00 -10.81 23.24
N THR A 56 -7.85 -11.24 23.77
CA THR A 56 -6.59 -11.31 23.01
C THR A 56 -6.72 -12.28 21.83
N TRP A 57 -7.37 -13.43 22.02
CA TRP A 57 -7.63 -14.38 20.95
C TRP A 57 -8.57 -13.81 19.88
N ARG A 58 -9.63 -13.10 20.28
CA ARG A 58 -10.54 -12.41 19.35
C ARG A 58 -9.81 -11.37 18.51
N VAL A 59 -9.04 -10.49 19.17
CA VAL A 59 -8.22 -9.46 18.50
C VAL A 59 -7.24 -10.07 17.51
N LEU A 60 -6.57 -11.16 17.91
CA LEU A 60 -5.63 -11.87 17.04
C LEU A 60 -6.36 -12.48 15.83
N LYS A 61 -7.52 -13.09 16.05
CA LYS A 61 -8.31 -13.71 14.98
C LYS A 61 -8.80 -12.69 13.95
N ILE A 62 -9.38 -11.57 14.40
CA ILE A 62 -9.81 -10.46 13.54
C ILE A 62 -8.61 -9.93 12.74
N SER A 63 -7.49 -9.68 13.43
CA SER A 63 -6.27 -9.17 12.79
C SER A 63 -5.73 -10.11 11.72
N LEU A 64 -5.79 -11.43 11.95
CA LEU A 64 -5.35 -12.45 10.99
C LEU A 64 -6.35 -12.64 9.84
N GLN A 65 -7.63 -12.38 10.03
CA GLN A 65 -8.65 -12.51 8.99
C GLN A 65 -8.82 -11.24 8.14
N SER A 66 -8.17 -10.14 8.48
CA SER A 66 -8.30 -8.84 7.78
C SER A 66 -7.84 -8.84 6.32
N SER A 67 -6.91 -9.73 5.94
CA SER A 67 -6.36 -9.79 4.59
C SER A 67 -6.11 -11.23 4.14
N PRO A 68 -6.40 -11.58 2.86
CA PRO A 68 -6.10 -12.90 2.32
C PRO A 68 -4.60 -13.23 2.34
N VAL A 69 -3.74 -12.22 2.40
CA VAL A 69 -2.28 -12.39 2.40
C VAL A 69 -1.75 -12.85 3.76
N ASN A 70 -2.56 -12.75 4.82
CA ASN A 70 -2.19 -13.17 6.18
C ASN A 70 -1.89 -14.67 6.30
N ILE A 71 -2.20 -15.48 5.28
CA ILE A 71 -1.74 -16.87 5.18
C ILE A 71 -0.20 -16.99 5.26
N LEU A 72 0.52 -15.93 4.85
CA LEU A 72 1.98 -15.87 4.91
C LEU A 72 2.52 -15.60 6.31
N ILE A 73 1.69 -15.36 7.33
CA ILE A 73 2.16 -14.99 8.68
C ILE A 73 3.08 -16.06 9.30
N PHE A 74 2.95 -17.31 8.86
CA PHE A 74 3.84 -18.40 9.24
C PHE A 74 5.32 -18.11 8.91
N PHE A 75 5.61 -17.29 7.90
CA PHE A 75 6.97 -16.89 7.58
C PHE A 75 7.61 -15.96 8.62
N ALA A 76 6.82 -15.26 9.45
CA ALA A 76 7.38 -14.38 10.49
C ALA A 76 8.24 -15.11 11.52
N PRO A 77 7.76 -16.15 12.23
CA PRO A 77 8.63 -16.90 13.15
C PRO A 77 9.78 -17.60 12.42
N VAL A 78 9.54 -18.14 11.21
CA VAL A 78 10.57 -18.85 10.44
C VAL A 78 11.69 -17.91 9.97
N GLY A 79 11.35 -16.70 9.51
CA GLY A 79 12.30 -15.68 9.09
C GLY A 79 13.16 -15.17 10.25
N LEU A 80 12.56 -14.97 11.42
CA LEU A 80 13.29 -14.63 12.64
C LEU A 80 14.25 -15.75 13.06
N ILE A 81 13.79 -17.00 13.06
CA ILE A 81 14.64 -18.17 13.38
C ILE A 81 15.79 -18.27 12.38
N ALA A 82 15.52 -18.09 11.07
CA ALA A 82 16.54 -18.12 10.03
C ALA A 82 17.61 -17.03 10.25
N GLY A 83 17.20 -15.82 10.63
CA GLY A 83 18.12 -14.73 10.99
C GLY A 83 18.96 -15.05 12.22
N ILE A 84 18.34 -15.54 13.30
CA ILE A 84 19.03 -15.88 14.55
C ILE A 84 20.01 -17.05 14.36
N MET A 85 19.62 -18.07 13.60
CA MET A 85 20.43 -19.25 13.35
C MET A 85 21.48 -19.04 12.25
N GLY A 86 21.54 -17.86 11.63
CA GLY A 86 22.50 -17.56 10.57
C GLY A 86 22.35 -18.47 9.35
N TRP A 87 21.13 -18.66 8.86
CA TRP A 87 20.88 -19.39 7.61
C TRP A 87 21.49 -18.66 6.41
N SER A 88 21.42 -19.27 5.22
CA SER A 88 21.96 -18.64 4.01
C SER A 88 21.35 -17.25 3.78
N PRO A 89 22.12 -16.24 3.32
CA PRO A 89 21.63 -14.87 3.14
C PRO A 89 20.39 -14.80 2.26
N ILE A 90 20.35 -15.58 1.18
CA ILE A 90 19.19 -15.67 0.28
C ILE A 90 17.96 -16.17 1.04
N SER A 91 18.11 -17.21 1.87
CA SER A 91 17.00 -17.73 2.69
C SER A 91 16.52 -16.70 3.70
N VAL A 92 17.44 -16.03 4.41
CA VAL A 92 17.10 -14.98 5.38
C VAL A 92 16.35 -13.84 4.70
N PHE A 93 16.85 -13.38 3.55
CA PHE A 93 16.21 -12.34 2.75
C PHE A 93 14.80 -12.75 2.31
N THR A 94 14.64 -13.93 1.70
CA THR A 94 13.35 -14.39 1.19
C THR A 94 12.33 -14.63 2.30
N LEU A 95 12.73 -15.28 3.40
CA LEU A 95 11.80 -15.60 4.50
C LEU A 95 11.35 -14.33 5.22
N ASN A 96 12.27 -13.39 5.51
CA ASN A 96 11.89 -12.13 6.14
C ASN A 96 11.11 -11.22 5.18
N SER A 97 11.38 -11.28 3.87
CA SER A 97 10.57 -10.60 2.85
C SER A 97 9.13 -11.12 2.88
N LEU A 98 8.93 -12.45 2.81
CA LEU A 98 7.59 -13.06 2.85
C LEU A 98 6.88 -12.81 4.19
N ALA A 99 7.62 -12.67 5.29
CA ALA A 99 7.08 -12.30 6.59
C ALA A 99 6.56 -10.86 6.66
N ILE A 100 7.23 -9.91 6.00
CA ILE A 100 6.86 -8.49 6.04
C ILE A 100 5.52 -8.25 5.35
N ILE A 101 5.20 -8.99 4.29
CA ILE A 101 3.96 -8.81 3.52
C ILE A 101 2.67 -8.90 4.39
N PRO A 102 2.41 -10.00 5.14
CA PRO A 102 1.23 -10.10 5.99
C PRO A 102 1.31 -9.14 7.19
N LEU A 103 2.51 -8.89 7.72
CA LEU A 103 2.68 -7.92 8.81
C LEU A 103 2.31 -6.50 8.38
N ALA A 104 2.64 -6.12 7.14
CA ALA A 104 2.24 -4.85 6.53
C ALA A 104 0.71 -4.73 6.44
N ALA A 105 0.02 -5.81 6.06
CA ALA A 105 -1.44 -5.85 6.01
C ALA A 105 -2.06 -5.62 7.40
N ILE A 106 -1.56 -6.32 8.42
CA ILE A 106 -2.04 -6.19 9.80
C ILE A 106 -1.75 -4.79 10.34
N LEU A 107 -0.57 -4.21 10.03
CA LEU A 107 -0.21 -2.85 10.42
C LEU A 107 -1.16 -1.82 9.82
N SER A 108 -1.47 -1.96 8.52
CA SER A 108 -2.42 -1.08 7.82
C SER A 108 -3.82 -1.18 8.43
N PHE A 109 -4.31 -2.39 8.70
CA PHE A 109 -5.60 -2.61 9.36
C PHE A 109 -5.65 -1.98 10.76
N ALA A 110 -4.61 -2.19 11.57
CA ALA A 110 -4.54 -1.57 12.90
C ALA A 110 -4.49 -0.04 12.83
N THR A 111 -3.83 0.52 11.82
CA THR A 111 -3.76 1.97 11.57
C THR A 111 -5.14 2.54 11.23
N GLU A 112 -5.91 1.83 10.40
CA GLU A 112 -7.26 2.21 9.99
C GLU A 112 -8.21 2.23 11.20
N GLU A 113 -8.20 1.17 12.01
CA GLU A 113 -9.01 1.06 13.23
C GLU A 113 -8.74 2.20 14.24
N ILE A 114 -7.48 2.62 14.36
CA ILE A 114 -7.10 3.78 15.19
C ILE A 114 -7.61 5.08 14.55
N SER A 115 -7.45 5.24 13.23
CA SER A 115 -7.79 6.45 12.50
C SER A 115 -9.28 6.77 12.57
N ILE A 116 -10.15 5.75 12.51
CA ILE A 116 -11.61 5.89 12.62
C ILE A 116 -12.02 6.60 13.92
N LYS A 117 -11.32 6.34 15.04
CA LYS A 117 -11.67 6.94 16.34
C LYS A 117 -11.09 8.33 16.58
N LEU A 118 -10.05 8.72 15.84
CA LEU A 118 -9.35 9.99 16.04
C LEU A 118 -9.98 11.17 15.27
N GLY A 119 -11.04 10.90 14.48
CA GLY A 119 -11.69 11.89 13.63
C GLY A 119 -10.88 12.21 12.38
N GLU A 120 -11.49 12.92 11.44
CA GLU A 120 -10.97 13.08 10.07
C GLU A 120 -9.54 13.64 10.01
N THR A 121 -9.24 14.70 10.76
CA THR A 121 -7.93 15.37 10.67
C THR A 121 -6.80 14.57 11.32
N VAL A 122 -7.00 14.09 12.55
CA VAL A 122 -5.97 13.34 13.28
C VAL A 122 -5.84 11.92 12.73
N GLY A 123 -6.96 11.29 12.36
CA GLY A 123 -6.98 10.01 11.65
C GLY A 123 -6.26 10.09 10.31
N GLY A 124 -6.48 11.16 9.53
CA GLY A 124 -5.76 11.40 8.28
C GLY A 124 -4.23 11.49 8.48
N LEU A 125 -3.78 12.13 9.56
CA LEU A 125 -2.35 12.24 9.88
C LEU A 125 -1.74 10.91 10.36
N VAL A 126 -2.48 10.15 11.18
CA VAL A 126 -2.07 8.81 11.63
C VAL A 126 -1.95 7.87 10.44
N ASN A 127 -2.93 7.88 9.55
CA ASN A 127 -2.90 7.10 8.33
C ASN A 127 -1.78 7.54 7.37
N ALA A 128 -1.52 8.84 7.23
CA ALA A 128 -0.38 9.33 6.45
C ALA A 128 0.97 8.80 6.95
N THR A 129 1.12 8.70 8.27
CA THR A 129 2.37 8.29 8.92
C THR A 129 2.53 6.77 8.92
N PHE A 130 1.54 6.06 9.45
CA PHE A 130 1.60 4.60 9.62
C PHE A 130 1.20 3.82 8.37
N GLY A 131 0.50 4.46 7.41
CA GLY A 131 0.18 3.88 6.12
C GLY A 131 1.41 3.57 5.26
N ASN A 132 2.56 4.23 5.49
CA ASN A 132 3.85 3.89 4.87
C ASN A 132 4.92 3.52 5.91
N ALA A 133 4.49 2.99 7.07
CA ALA A 133 5.42 2.66 8.14
C ALA A 133 6.39 1.54 7.75
N VAL A 134 6.00 0.57 6.92
CA VAL A 134 6.90 -0.53 6.51
C VAL A 134 8.09 0.02 5.73
N GLU A 135 7.81 0.88 4.77
CA GLU A 135 8.79 1.55 3.92
C GLU A 135 9.70 2.43 4.77
N LEU A 136 9.14 3.17 5.73
CA LEU A 136 9.89 3.99 6.67
C LEU A 136 10.78 3.14 7.60
N ILE A 137 10.27 2.04 8.16
CA ILE A 137 11.02 1.14 9.05
C ILE A 137 12.20 0.51 8.31
N VAL A 138 11.95 -0.09 7.14
CA VAL A 138 13.00 -0.70 6.31
C VAL A 138 14.04 0.35 5.91
N SER A 139 13.60 1.54 5.51
CA SER A 139 14.50 2.64 5.12
C SER A 139 15.35 3.15 6.28
N VAL A 140 14.76 3.34 7.47
CA VAL A 140 15.50 3.79 8.66
C VAL A 140 16.53 2.75 9.10
N ILE A 141 16.17 1.47 9.06
CA ILE A 141 17.10 0.37 9.39
C ILE A 141 18.25 0.32 8.38
N ALA A 142 17.96 0.39 7.08
CA ALA A 142 18.97 0.46 6.04
C ALA A 142 19.87 1.69 6.19
N LEU A 143 19.29 2.86 6.50
CA LEU A 143 20.05 4.08 6.74
C LEU A 143 20.96 3.96 7.97
N LYS A 144 20.50 3.35 9.06
CA LYS A 144 21.32 3.06 10.25
C LYS A 144 22.50 2.14 9.95
N GLN A 145 22.37 1.26 8.96
CA GLN A 145 23.43 0.36 8.50
C GLN A 145 24.30 0.99 7.38
N GLY A 146 24.13 2.28 7.07
CA GLY A 146 24.91 2.98 6.03
C GLY A 146 24.53 2.60 4.60
N GLN A 147 23.40 1.91 4.39
CA GLN A 147 22.95 1.42 3.09
C GLN A 147 22.18 2.50 2.30
N ILE A 148 22.81 3.67 2.08
CA ILE A 148 22.17 4.84 1.48
C ILE A 148 21.62 4.55 0.08
N GLU A 149 22.39 3.84 -0.76
CA GLU A 149 21.97 3.49 -2.12
C GLU A 149 20.70 2.63 -2.12
N ILE A 150 20.58 1.70 -1.18
CA ILE A 150 19.40 0.83 -1.03
C ILE A 150 18.20 1.67 -0.59
N VAL A 151 18.39 2.60 0.35
CA VAL A 151 17.32 3.51 0.79
C VAL A 151 16.81 4.33 -0.38
N GLN A 152 17.71 4.99 -1.12
CA GLN A 152 17.36 5.83 -2.27
C GLN A 152 16.66 5.03 -3.37
N ALA A 153 17.19 3.86 -3.73
CA ALA A 153 16.57 2.97 -4.71
C ALA A 153 15.20 2.47 -4.23
N SER A 154 15.04 2.13 -2.95
CA SER A 154 13.76 1.65 -2.40
C SER A 154 12.66 2.70 -2.40
N ILE A 155 13.00 3.97 -2.15
CA ILE A 155 12.05 5.08 -2.22
C ILE A 155 11.53 5.26 -3.65
N LEU A 156 12.44 5.39 -4.62
CA LEU A 156 12.04 5.54 -6.02
C LEU A 156 11.29 4.31 -6.53
N GLY A 157 11.76 3.13 -6.15
CA GLY A 157 11.13 1.86 -6.50
C GLY A 157 9.72 1.72 -5.94
N SER A 158 9.47 2.22 -4.72
CA SER A 158 8.14 2.24 -4.11
C SER A 158 7.18 3.14 -4.89
N ILE A 159 7.66 4.29 -5.35
CA ILE A 159 6.85 5.18 -6.20
C ILE A 159 6.61 4.51 -7.57
N LEU A 160 7.65 4.00 -8.24
CA LEU A 160 7.52 3.30 -9.52
C LEU A 160 6.57 2.09 -9.44
N SER A 161 6.65 1.32 -8.36
CA SER A 161 5.76 0.19 -8.09
C SER A 161 4.31 0.65 -8.00
N ASN A 162 4.02 1.68 -7.19
CA ASN A 162 2.66 2.19 -7.07
C ASN A 162 2.12 2.75 -8.40
N LEU A 163 2.95 3.49 -9.13
CA LEU A 163 2.54 4.19 -10.33
C LEU A 163 2.41 3.29 -11.56
N LEU A 164 3.29 2.31 -11.73
CA LEU A 164 3.29 1.46 -12.91
C LEU A 164 2.76 0.06 -12.63
N LEU A 165 3.30 -0.59 -11.59
CA LEU A 165 2.91 -1.97 -11.28
C LEU A 165 1.48 -2.03 -10.72
N VAL A 166 1.17 -1.28 -9.66
CA VAL A 166 -0.18 -1.32 -9.04
C VAL A 166 -1.23 -0.76 -9.96
N MET A 167 -1.02 0.46 -10.46
CA MET A 167 -1.97 1.08 -11.39
C MET A 167 -2.14 0.23 -12.65
N GLY A 168 -1.05 -0.32 -13.20
CA GLY A 168 -1.10 -1.21 -14.35
C GLY A 168 -1.91 -2.48 -14.07
N MET A 169 -1.71 -3.12 -12.92
CA MET A 169 -2.52 -4.28 -12.50
C MET A 169 -3.99 -3.90 -12.27
N CYS A 170 -4.28 -2.76 -11.66
CA CYS A 170 -5.65 -2.28 -11.45
C CYS A 170 -6.38 -2.06 -12.78
N PHE A 171 -5.75 -1.35 -13.73
CA PHE A 171 -6.33 -1.08 -15.04
C PHE A 171 -6.47 -2.36 -15.88
N LEU A 172 -5.48 -3.27 -15.80
CA LEU A 172 -5.51 -4.54 -16.52
C LEU A 172 -6.61 -5.45 -15.98
N LEU A 173 -6.59 -5.75 -14.68
CA LEU A 173 -7.53 -6.69 -14.05
C LEU A 173 -8.94 -6.11 -13.96
N GLY A 174 -9.07 -4.85 -13.56
CA GLY A 174 -10.34 -4.14 -13.52
C GLY A 174 -10.94 -3.98 -14.92
N GLY A 175 -10.10 -3.64 -15.90
CA GLY A 175 -10.47 -3.54 -17.30
C GLY A 175 -10.97 -4.87 -17.86
N ILE A 176 -10.27 -5.98 -17.62
CA ILE A 176 -10.69 -7.32 -18.07
C ILE A 176 -11.99 -7.76 -17.38
N ALA A 177 -12.11 -7.55 -16.06
CA ALA A 177 -13.29 -7.94 -15.30
C ALA A 177 -14.55 -7.19 -15.75
N ASN A 178 -14.40 -5.92 -16.14
CA ASN A 178 -15.51 -5.03 -16.50
C ASN A 178 -15.58 -4.73 -18.01
N MET A 179 -14.87 -5.51 -18.86
CA MET A 179 -14.69 -5.18 -20.28
C MET A 179 -15.97 -5.32 -21.12
N ARG A 180 -16.97 -6.09 -20.69
CA ARG A 180 -18.14 -6.43 -21.52
C ARG A 180 -19.40 -5.74 -21.04
N SER A 181 -20.00 -4.96 -21.93
CA SER A 181 -21.37 -4.49 -21.78
C SER A 181 -22.36 -5.63 -22.08
N PRO A 182 -23.59 -5.60 -21.53
CA PRO A 182 -24.66 -6.54 -21.87
C PRO A 182 -24.95 -6.66 -23.38
N ASN A 183 -24.57 -5.66 -24.17
CA ASN A 183 -24.72 -5.62 -25.63
C ASN A 183 -23.46 -6.10 -26.41
N GLY A 184 -22.43 -6.61 -25.73
CA GLY A 184 -21.21 -7.12 -26.35
C GLY A 184 -20.17 -6.06 -26.74
N ALA A 185 -20.43 -4.77 -26.51
CA ALA A 185 -19.45 -3.70 -26.71
C ALA A 185 -18.43 -3.63 -25.56
N GLY A 186 -17.22 -3.16 -25.86
CA GLY A 186 -16.18 -2.87 -24.87
C GLY A 186 -16.57 -1.69 -23.97
N ILE A 187 -16.33 -1.80 -22.65
CA ILE A 187 -16.52 -0.70 -21.70
C ILE A 187 -15.20 -0.32 -21.05
N GLU A 188 -15.03 0.98 -20.82
CA GLU A 188 -13.95 1.56 -20.02
C GLU A 188 -14.44 1.77 -18.58
N GLN A 189 -13.54 1.65 -17.62
CA GLN A 189 -13.84 2.09 -16.26
C GLN A 189 -13.63 3.60 -16.18
N LYS A 190 -14.52 4.29 -15.47
CA LYS A 190 -14.45 5.74 -15.28
C LYS A 190 -14.09 6.05 -13.84
N PHE A 191 -13.37 7.14 -13.66
CA PHE A 191 -13.05 7.69 -12.35
C PHE A 191 -13.12 9.22 -12.40
N SER A 192 -13.21 9.84 -11.23
CA SER A 192 -13.26 11.28 -11.06
C SER A 192 -11.99 11.95 -11.59
N SER A 193 -12.17 12.81 -12.60
CA SER A 193 -11.06 13.60 -13.13
C SER A 193 -10.55 14.63 -12.12
N GLY A 194 -11.34 14.99 -11.09
CA GLY A 194 -10.92 15.91 -10.02
C GLY A 194 -9.77 15.36 -9.16
N THR A 195 -9.85 14.08 -8.80
CA THR A 195 -8.76 13.38 -8.08
C THR A 195 -7.50 13.37 -8.96
N ALA A 196 -7.64 12.95 -10.21
CA ALA A 196 -6.56 12.93 -11.20
C ALA A 196 -5.88 14.31 -11.43
N GLN A 197 -6.69 15.36 -11.59
CA GLN A 197 -6.23 16.71 -11.91
C GLN A 197 -5.48 17.37 -10.75
N THR A 198 -5.82 17.03 -9.52
CA THR A 198 -5.16 17.61 -8.33
C THR A 198 -3.91 16.82 -7.94
N THR A 199 -3.91 15.49 -8.14
CA THR A 199 -2.76 14.64 -7.79
C THR A 199 -1.63 14.69 -8.82
N SER A 200 -1.95 14.88 -10.10
CA SER A 200 -0.96 14.90 -11.19
C SER A 200 0.08 16.04 -11.07
N PRO A 201 -0.30 17.29 -10.74
CA PRO A 201 0.66 18.36 -10.49
C PRO A 201 1.57 18.09 -9.29
N LEU A 202 1.03 17.49 -8.22
CA LEU A 202 1.81 17.14 -7.02
C LEU A 202 2.86 16.07 -7.32
N MET A 203 2.50 15.05 -8.10
CA MET A 203 3.44 14.04 -8.57
C MET A 203 4.50 14.62 -9.50
N THR A 204 4.11 15.51 -10.41
CA THR A 204 5.06 16.20 -11.31
C THR A 204 6.03 17.08 -10.52
N LEU A 205 5.55 17.77 -9.49
CA LEU A 205 6.37 18.57 -8.59
C LEU A 205 7.35 17.71 -7.79
N ALA A 206 6.89 16.56 -7.28
CA ALA A 206 7.76 15.58 -6.63
C ALA A 206 8.86 15.08 -7.58
N ALA A 207 8.48 14.73 -8.81
CA ALA A 207 9.42 14.30 -9.85
C ALA A 207 10.47 15.36 -10.17
N ALA A 208 10.05 16.61 -10.37
CA ALA A 208 10.95 17.72 -10.58
C ALA A 208 11.89 17.94 -9.39
N SER A 209 11.36 17.88 -8.17
CA SER A 209 12.14 18.11 -6.94
C SER A 209 13.22 17.07 -6.70
N MET A 210 13.03 15.83 -7.16
CA MET A 210 14.05 14.76 -7.10
C MET A 210 14.97 14.78 -8.33
N THR A 211 14.50 15.25 -9.48
CA THR A 211 15.30 15.31 -10.72
C THR A 211 16.29 16.47 -10.73
N ILE A 212 15.91 17.62 -10.16
CA ILE A 212 16.74 18.85 -10.15
C ILE A 212 18.09 18.63 -9.43
N PRO A 213 18.16 18.06 -8.21
CA PRO A 213 19.45 17.80 -7.55
C PRO A 213 20.35 16.86 -8.36
N THR A 214 19.78 15.79 -8.92
CA THR A 214 20.53 14.82 -9.74
C THR A 214 21.08 15.43 -11.02
N THR A 215 20.24 16.15 -11.77
CA THR A 215 20.69 16.83 -13.01
C THR A 215 21.74 17.90 -12.73
N LEU A 216 21.59 18.66 -11.65
CA LEU A 216 22.58 19.64 -11.23
C LEU A 216 23.91 18.97 -10.82
N TYR A 217 23.87 17.83 -10.14
CA TYR A 217 25.07 17.03 -9.84
C TYR A 217 25.84 16.64 -11.11
N GLY A 218 25.13 16.24 -12.16
CA GLY A 218 25.71 15.91 -13.47
C GLY A 218 26.34 17.12 -14.16
N ILE A 219 25.71 18.29 -14.10
CA ILE A 219 26.23 19.54 -14.72
C ILE A 219 27.46 20.08 -13.98
N LEU A 220 27.53 19.89 -12.67
CA LEU A 220 28.68 20.31 -11.86
C LEU A 220 29.93 19.43 -12.05
N ASN A 221 29.84 18.33 -12.82
CA ASN A 221 31.01 17.52 -13.16
C ASN A 221 32.03 18.36 -13.94
N GLY A 222 33.22 18.54 -13.36
CA GLY A 222 34.37 19.23 -13.98
C GLY A 222 34.68 20.64 -13.45
N ASN A 223 33.76 21.27 -12.68
CA ASN A 223 33.92 22.67 -12.24
C ASN A 223 34.21 22.85 -10.74
N MET A 224 34.16 21.78 -9.94
CA MET A 224 34.25 21.85 -8.49
C MET A 224 35.00 20.65 -7.91
N ASP A 225 35.69 20.88 -6.79
CA ASP A 225 36.31 19.86 -5.94
C ASP A 225 35.26 18.85 -5.44
N PRO A 226 35.48 17.52 -5.49
CA PRO A 226 34.48 16.51 -5.12
C PRO A 226 33.85 16.72 -3.74
N ASP A 227 34.64 17.06 -2.72
CA ASP A 227 34.12 17.26 -1.36
C ASP A 227 33.18 18.47 -1.26
N LYS A 228 33.49 19.54 -2.02
CA LYS A 228 32.62 20.73 -2.10
C LYS A 228 31.34 20.43 -2.87
N LYS A 229 31.43 19.56 -3.88
CA LYS A 229 30.29 19.10 -4.66
C LYS A 229 29.30 18.34 -3.78
N ASP A 230 29.79 17.36 -3.02
CA ASP A 230 28.94 16.52 -2.15
C ASP A 230 28.30 17.35 -1.03
N ALA A 231 29.06 18.26 -0.41
CA ALA A 231 28.54 19.19 0.58
C ALA A 231 27.45 20.11 0.01
N PHE A 232 27.64 20.61 -1.22
CA PHE A 232 26.66 21.44 -1.92
C PHE A 232 25.37 20.66 -2.20
N ILE A 233 25.46 19.44 -2.72
CA ILE A 233 24.30 18.59 -3.02
C ILE A 233 23.55 18.21 -1.75
N LEU A 234 24.27 17.92 -0.66
CA LEU A 234 23.65 17.58 0.61
C LEU A 234 22.90 18.79 1.18
N THR A 235 23.49 19.99 1.08
CA THR A 235 22.84 21.25 1.48
C THR A 235 21.58 21.52 0.65
N LEU A 236 21.67 21.34 -0.66
CA LEU A 236 20.53 21.47 -1.57
C LEU A 236 19.43 20.45 -1.23
N SER A 237 19.80 19.19 -1.02
CA SER A 237 18.86 18.10 -0.69
C SER A 237 18.13 18.35 0.63
N ARG A 238 18.84 18.85 1.65
CA ARG A 238 18.24 19.25 2.93
C ARG A 238 17.26 20.42 2.75
N GLY A 239 17.65 21.44 1.99
CA GLY A 239 16.77 22.58 1.68
C GLY A 239 15.51 22.16 0.93
N THR A 240 15.66 21.36 -0.14
CA THR A 240 14.54 20.79 -0.88
C THR A 240 13.64 19.94 0.02
N SER A 241 14.21 19.15 0.93
CA SER A 241 13.43 18.31 1.85
C SER A 241 12.54 19.13 2.79
N ILE A 242 13.03 20.25 3.31
CA ILE A 242 12.24 21.17 4.14
C ILE A 242 11.06 21.74 3.33
N ILE A 243 11.31 22.15 2.07
CA ILE A 243 10.27 22.66 1.18
C ILE A 243 9.21 21.59 0.88
N LEU A 244 9.63 20.35 0.59
CA LEU A 244 8.72 19.23 0.32
C LEU A 244 7.82 18.92 1.52
N LEU A 245 8.37 18.90 2.74
CA LEU A 245 7.57 18.70 3.96
C LEU A 245 6.59 19.86 4.20
N MET A 246 7.00 21.10 3.94
CA MET A 246 6.09 22.25 4.04
C MET A 246 4.94 22.15 3.04
N LEU A 247 5.25 21.77 1.79
CA LEU A 247 4.23 21.53 0.77
C LEU A 247 3.32 20.36 1.13
N TYR A 248 3.84 19.31 1.76
CA TYR A 248 3.04 18.21 2.26
C TYR A 248 2.06 18.64 3.36
N CYS A 249 2.51 19.45 4.31
CA CYS A 249 1.62 20.02 5.33
C CYS A 249 0.52 20.88 4.71
N LEU A 250 0.85 21.69 3.69
CA LEU A 250 -0.13 22.47 2.95
C LEU A 250 -1.10 21.58 2.17
N TYR A 251 -0.60 20.50 1.56
CA TYR A 251 -1.41 19.49 0.89
C TYR A 251 -2.37 18.79 1.86
N LEU A 252 -1.91 18.38 3.04
CA LEU A 252 -2.78 17.80 4.07
C LEU A 252 -3.85 18.80 4.52
N TYR A 253 -3.50 20.08 4.69
CA TYR A 253 -4.50 21.11 5.01
C TYR A 253 -5.50 21.33 3.87
N PHE A 254 -5.04 21.25 2.61
CA PHE A 254 -5.88 21.33 1.43
C PHE A 254 -6.87 20.17 1.38
N GLN A 255 -6.37 18.94 1.53
CA GLN A 255 -7.13 17.71 1.46
C GLN A 255 -8.09 17.52 2.64
N LEU A 256 -7.62 17.78 3.87
CA LEU A 256 -8.36 17.51 5.11
C LEU A 256 -9.18 18.69 5.62
N ASN A 257 -9.14 19.86 4.97
CA ASN A 257 -9.90 21.01 5.45
C ASN A 257 -10.54 21.81 4.31
N THR A 258 -9.74 22.40 3.42
CA THR A 258 -10.28 23.43 2.50
C THR A 258 -10.99 22.86 1.27
N HIS A 259 -10.55 21.72 0.75
CA HIS A 259 -11.05 21.13 -0.50
C HIS A 259 -11.40 19.65 -0.34
N LYS A 260 -11.96 19.29 0.82
CA LYS A 260 -12.44 17.93 1.11
C LYS A 260 -13.32 17.36 0.00
N ASN A 261 -14.16 18.20 -0.58
CA ASN A 261 -15.09 17.85 -1.66
C ASN A 261 -14.41 17.34 -2.95
N LEU A 262 -13.13 17.63 -3.16
CA LEU A 262 -12.39 17.11 -4.33
C LEU A 262 -11.89 15.67 -4.12
N PHE A 263 -11.94 15.16 -2.89
CA PHE A 263 -11.38 13.85 -2.51
C PHE A 263 -12.42 12.85 -2.01
N ILE A 264 -13.71 13.24 -1.96
CA ILE A 264 -14.83 12.35 -1.67
C ILE A 264 -15.33 11.79 -3.00
N ALA A 265 -15.38 10.46 -3.13
CA ALA A 265 -15.97 9.83 -4.32
C ALA A 265 -17.49 10.06 -4.33
N ASP A 266 -18.03 10.54 -5.46
CA ASP A 266 -19.49 10.69 -5.61
C ASP A 266 -20.17 9.31 -5.42
N PRO A 267 -21.20 9.19 -4.57
CA PRO A 267 -21.94 7.93 -4.45
C PRO A 267 -22.61 7.60 -5.80
N PRO A 268 -22.72 6.31 -6.15
CA PRO A 268 -23.34 5.90 -7.41
C PRO A 268 -24.78 6.44 -7.49
N GLN A 269 -25.10 7.13 -8.58
CA GLN A 269 -26.41 7.72 -8.83
C GLN A 269 -27.48 6.62 -8.95
N SER A 270 -28.12 6.27 -7.84
CA SER A 270 -29.51 5.83 -7.81
C SER A 270 -30.06 5.93 -6.38
N THR A 271 -31.15 6.71 -6.26
CA THR A 271 -32.06 6.87 -5.11
C THR A 271 -31.77 8.05 -4.17
N GLN A 272 -32.58 9.10 -4.34
CA GLN A 272 -32.78 10.21 -3.40
C GLN A 272 -33.35 9.68 -2.07
N ASN A 273 -32.73 10.06 -0.94
CA ASN A 273 -33.39 10.65 0.26
C ASN A 273 -32.46 10.66 1.48
N GLY A 274 -32.21 11.85 2.05
CA GLY A 274 -32.06 12.05 3.50
C GLY A 274 -30.66 11.96 4.15
N PHE A 275 -30.23 13.13 4.66
CA PHE A 275 -29.23 13.36 5.73
C PHE A 275 -27.74 13.16 5.40
N ALA A 276 -27.08 14.30 5.17
CA ALA A 276 -25.64 14.47 5.10
C ALA A 276 -24.99 14.38 6.49
N ASN A 277 -23.96 13.55 6.62
CA ASN A 277 -22.94 13.59 7.67
C ASN A 277 -21.64 12.92 7.17
N GLY A 278 -20.51 13.58 7.42
CA GLY A 278 -19.18 12.96 7.56
C GLY A 278 -18.40 12.73 6.26
N VAL A 279 -17.14 13.17 6.24
CA VAL A 279 -16.21 13.04 5.12
C VAL A 279 -15.26 11.88 5.40
N ASP A 280 -15.49 10.75 4.75
CA ASP A 280 -14.58 9.62 4.73
C ASP A 280 -13.53 9.80 3.63
N VAL A 281 -12.27 10.07 4.02
CA VAL A 281 -11.09 9.90 3.15
C VAL A 281 -10.44 8.57 3.46
N HIS A 282 -11.26 7.54 3.43
CA HIS A 282 -10.98 6.25 2.83
C HIS A 282 -12.35 5.76 2.40
N PRO A 283 -12.56 5.50 1.11
CA PRO A 283 -13.78 4.85 0.73
C PRO A 283 -13.80 3.51 1.46
N GLU A 284 -14.81 3.30 2.30
CA GLU A 284 -15.02 2.03 2.99
C GLU A 284 -14.72 0.91 1.99
N LEU A 285 -13.67 0.13 2.30
CA LEU A 285 -13.37 -1.11 1.61
C LEU A 285 -14.43 -2.12 2.04
N ASP A 286 -15.68 -1.85 1.64
CA ASP A 286 -16.80 -2.77 1.76
C ASP A 286 -16.53 -3.91 0.78
N LEU A 287 -15.72 -4.84 1.30
CA LEU A 287 -15.17 -5.98 0.62
C LEU A 287 -16.17 -7.14 0.64
N GLY A 288 -17.48 -6.90 0.53
CA GLY A 288 -18.42 -7.90 0.02
C GLY A 288 -18.44 -9.21 0.82
N SER A 289 -18.85 -9.09 2.07
CA SER A 289 -19.86 -9.94 2.68
C SER A 289 -20.53 -9.03 3.72
N GLU A 290 -21.84 -9.10 3.87
CA GLU A 290 -22.55 -8.59 5.05
C GLU A 290 -22.11 -9.39 6.31
N GLU A 291 -20.81 -9.41 6.58
CA GLU A 291 -20.24 -9.76 7.87
C GLU A 291 -19.87 -8.42 8.48
N GLU A 292 -20.58 -8.00 9.52
CA GLU A 292 -20.20 -6.86 10.36
C GLU A 292 -18.69 -6.92 10.60
N GLN A 293 -17.91 -6.01 9.99
CA GLN A 293 -16.49 -5.89 10.33
C GLN A 293 -16.45 -5.53 11.81
N GLU A 294 -16.07 -6.50 12.65
CA GLU A 294 -15.94 -6.28 14.09
C GLU A 294 -14.83 -5.25 14.31
N HIS A 295 -15.22 -3.99 14.51
CA HIS A 295 -14.29 -2.95 14.89
C HIS A 295 -13.60 -3.31 16.20
N MET A 296 -12.28 -3.22 16.18
CA MET A 296 -11.46 -3.46 17.33
C MET A 296 -11.53 -2.24 18.26
N VAL A 297 -11.48 -2.48 19.57
CA VAL A 297 -11.35 -1.35 20.51
C VAL A 297 -10.00 -0.68 20.25
N TRP A 298 -9.98 0.65 20.13
CA TRP A 298 -8.80 1.43 19.70
C TRP A 298 -7.51 1.12 20.50
N TRP A 299 -7.61 0.79 21.80
CA TRP A 299 -6.44 0.42 22.61
C TRP A 299 -5.84 -0.92 22.19
N ALA A 300 -6.67 -1.87 21.75
CA ALA A 300 -6.22 -3.14 21.23
C ALA A 300 -5.60 -2.94 19.84
N ALA A 301 -6.16 -2.05 19.01
CA ALA A 301 -5.58 -1.65 17.74
C ALA A 301 -4.19 -1.01 17.93
N ALA A 302 -4.04 -0.13 18.91
CA ALA A 302 -2.74 0.47 19.27
C ALA A 302 -1.72 -0.59 19.73
N LEU A 303 -2.14 -1.59 20.52
CA LEU A 303 -1.26 -2.67 20.95
C LEU A 303 -0.81 -3.53 19.76
N VAL A 304 -1.74 -3.90 18.87
CA VAL A 304 -1.41 -4.64 17.64
C VAL A 304 -0.46 -3.83 16.77
N LEU A 305 -0.72 -2.54 16.58
CA LEU A 305 0.15 -1.64 15.82
C LEU A 305 1.58 -1.66 16.36
N ILE A 306 1.75 -1.51 17.68
CA ILE A 306 3.07 -1.52 18.33
C ILE A 306 3.74 -2.88 18.18
N ALA A 307 3.04 -3.98 18.46
CA ALA A 307 3.59 -5.32 18.40
C ALA A 307 4.05 -5.67 16.98
N VAL A 308 3.23 -5.40 15.97
CA VAL A 308 3.54 -5.63 14.56
C VAL A 308 4.70 -4.75 14.10
N THR A 309 4.73 -3.47 14.50
CA THR A 309 5.86 -2.57 14.23
C THR A 309 7.18 -3.15 14.74
N VAL A 310 7.19 -3.71 15.96
CA VAL A 310 8.38 -4.33 16.54
C VAL A 310 8.80 -5.57 15.76
N ILE A 311 7.85 -6.44 15.40
CA ILE A 311 8.15 -7.66 14.63
C ILE A 311 8.69 -7.29 13.24
N ILE A 312 8.06 -6.34 12.54
CA ILE A 312 8.55 -5.81 11.26
C ILE A 312 9.97 -5.27 11.41
N SER A 313 10.27 -4.55 12.51
CA SER A 313 11.61 -4.01 12.74
C SER A 313 12.67 -5.12 12.85
N PHE A 314 12.37 -6.23 13.53
CA PHE A 314 13.30 -7.37 13.58
C PHE A 314 13.45 -8.07 12.23
N CYS A 315 12.34 -8.32 11.53
CA CYS A 315 12.38 -8.92 10.19
C CYS A 315 13.15 -8.04 9.19
N ALA A 316 12.91 -6.73 9.23
CA ALA A 316 13.59 -5.74 8.41
C ALA A 316 15.08 -5.66 8.74
N ASN A 317 15.48 -5.78 10.01
CA ASN A 317 16.90 -5.83 10.37
C ASN A 317 17.61 -7.01 9.71
N TYR A 318 17.08 -8.22 9.83
CA TYR A 318 17.66 -9.39 9.18
C TYR A 318 17.58 -9.33 7.65
N LEU A 319 16.51 -8.75 7.10
CA LEU A 319 16.39 -8.53 5.66
C LEU A 319 17.51 -7.62 5.16
N VAL A 320 17.73 -6.46 5.78
CA VAL A 320 18.75 -5.50 5.35
C VAL A 320 20.16 -6.06 5.53
N GLU A 321 20.45 -6.72 6.65
CA GLU A 321 21.75 -7.36 6.91
C GLU A 321 22.10 -8.42 5.85
N SER A 322 21.09 -9.10 5.30
CA SER A 322 21.29 -10.11 4.26
C SER A 322 21.54 -9.54 2.86
N ILE A 323 21.40 -8.22 2.64
CA ILE A 323 21.56 -7.62 1.30
C ILE A 323 23.03 -7.64 0.87
N GLU A 324 23.96 -7.26 1.76
CA GLU A 324 25.39 -7.18 1.43
C GLU A 324 25.92 -8.53 0.90
N PRO A 325 25.72 -9.67 1.61
CA PRO A 325 26.21 -10.95 1.13
C PRO A 325 25.52 -11.43 -0.16
N ILE A 326 24.27 -10.99 -0.43
CA ILE A 326 23.57 -11.31 -1.68
C ILE A 326 24.22 -10.55 -2.84
N VAL A 327 24.53 -9.27 -2.65
CA VAL A 327 25.17 -8.45 -3.68
C VAL A 327 26.56 -9.00 -4.02
N GLU A 328 27.31 -9.46 -3.01
CA GLU A 328 28.62 -10.10 -3.18
C GLU A 328 28.60 -11.37 -4.04
N THR A 329 27.45 -12.07 -4.13
CA THR A 329 27.32 -13.24 -5.04
C THR A 329 27.41 -12.86 -6.53
N GLY A 330 27.28 -11.58 -6.86
CA GLY A 330 27.31 -11.08 -8.24
C GLY A 330 25.99 -11.24 -9.01
N VAL A 331 24.97 -11.86 -8.41
CA VAL A 331 23.70 -12.16 -9.11
C VAL A 331 22.78 -10.93 -9.18
N LEU A 332 22.73 -10.13 -8.13
CA LEU A 332 21.82 -8.98 -8.01
C LEU A 332 22.59 -7.72 -7.58
N SER A 333 22.22 -6.56 -8.11
CA SER A 333 22.77 -5.25 -7.70
C SER A 333 21.98 -4.65 -6.53
N ARG A 334 22.61 -3.77 -5.74
CA ARG A 334 21.92 -2.99 -4.70
C ARG A 334 20.74 -2.22 -5.28
N ALA A 335 20.96 -1.57 -6.42
CA ALA A 335 19.92 -0.86 -7.16
C ALA A 335 18.73 -1.77 -7.52
N PHE A 336 18.96 -3.00 -8.00
CA PHE A 336 17.86 -3.91 -8.32
C PHE A 336 17.09 -4.37 -7.08
N ILE A 337 17.81 -4.74 -6.01
CA ILE A 337 17.19 -5.16 -4.74
C ILE A 337 16.36 -4.01 -4.16
N GLY A 338 16.94 -2.80 -4.12
CA GLY A 338 16.28 -1.60 -3.63
C GLY A 338 15.10 -1.20 -4.50
N LEU A 339 15.27 -1.06 -5.82
CA LEU A 339 14.24 -0.49 -6.70
C LEU A 339 13.10 -1.47 -7.03
N ILE A 340 13.37 -2.77 -7.07
CA ILE A 340 12.39 -3.78 -7.50
C ILE A 340 11.92 -4.63 -6.32
N LEU A 341 12.83 -5.31 -5.61
CA LEU A 341 12.43 -6.33 -4.64
C LEU A 341 11.81 -5.75 -3.37
N ILE A 342 12.46 -4.77 -2.73
CA ILE A 342 11.97 -4.17 -1.47
C ILE A 342 10.57 -3.54 -1.64
N PRO A 343 10.30 -2.72 -2.68
CA PRO A 343 9.00 -2.14 -2.95
C PRO A 343 7.87 -3.14 -3.11
N ILE A 344 8.13 -4.24 -3.83
CA ILE A 344 7.13 -5.30 -4.02
C ILE A 344 6.75 -5.89 -2.67
N VAL A 345 7.73 -6.15 -1.80
CA VAL A 345 7.50 -6.72 -0.47
C VAL A 345 6.74 -5.74 0.42
N GLY A 346 7.19 -4.48 0.49
CA GLY A 346 6.60 -3.46 1.38
C GLY A 346 5.17 -3.10 1.01
N ASN A 347 4.83 -3.11 -0.28
CA ASN A 347 3.52 -2.68 -0.78
C ASN A 347 2.59 -3.83 -1.21
N ALA A 348 3.04 -5.10 -1.20
CA ALA A 348 2.25 -6.21 -1.74
C ALA A 348 0.82 -6.31 -1.17
N ALA A 349 0.64 -6.07 0.13
CA ALA A 349 -0.69 -6.06 0.74
C ALA A 349 -1.60 -4.96 0.13
N LYS A 350 -1.06 -3.75 -0.03
CA LYS A 350 -1.76 -2.62 -0.67
C LYS A 350 -2.07 -2.91 -2.13
N HIS A 351 -1.15 -3.55 -2.85
CA HIS A 351 -1.34 -3.92 -4.26
C HIS A 351 -2.54 -4.84 -4.44
N VAL A 352 -2.65 -5.88 -3.60
CA VAL A 352 -3.76 -6.84 -3.64
C VAL A 352 -5.07 -6.12 -3.38
N THR A 353 -5.14 -5.29 -2.33
CA THR A 353 -6.34 -4.52 -2.01
C THR A 353 -6.76 -3.61 -3.17
N ALA A 354 -5.83 -2.84 -3.73
CA ALA A 354 -6.13 -1.96 -4.86
C ALA A 354 -6.67 -2.74 -6.08
N CYS A 355 -6.08 -3.89 -6.41
CA CYS A 355 -6.53 -4.74 -7.51
C CYS A 355 -7.94 -5.29 -7.28
N VAL A 356 -8.24 -5.78 -6.07
CA VAL A 356 -9.58 -6.29 -5.72
C VAL A 356 -10.64 -5.20 -5.86
N VAL A 357 -10.32 -3.99 -5.44
CA VAL A 357 -11.20 -2.82 -5.53
C VAL A 357 -11.41 -2.36 -6.97
N ALA A 358 -10.37 -2.39 -7.79
CA ALA A 358 -10.44 -2.11 -9.23
C ALA A 358 -11.34 -3.12 -9.97
N VAL A 359 -11.22 -4.41 -9.65
CA VAL A 359 -12.07 -5.48 -10.19
C VAL A 359 -13.54 -5.27 -9.83
N ARG A 360 -13.82 -4.76 -8.64
CA ARG A 360 -15.18 -4.39 -8.17
C ARG A 360 -15.72 -3.09 -8.77
N ASN A 361 -15.09 -2.59 -9.82
CA ASN A 361 -15.46 -1.38 -10.53
C ASN A 361 -15.43 -0.09 -9.70
N LYS A 362 -14.58 -0.05 -8.67
CA LYS A 362 -14.36 1.12 -7.83
C LYS A 362 -12.98 1.74 -8.12
N MET A 363 -12.76 2.17 -9.37
CA MET A 363 -11.42 2.60 -9.85
C MET A 363 -10.88 3.84 -9.13
N ASP A 364 -11.73 4.80 -8.78
CA ASP A 364 -11.35 5.98 -7.96
C ASP A 364 -10.59 5.60 -6.69
N LEU A 365 -11.07 4.57 -6.01
CA LEU A 365 -10.52 4.12 -4.75
C LEU A 365 -9.17 3.40 -4.96
N ALA A 366 -9.07 2.59 -6.01
CA ALA A 366 -7.84 1.91 -6.37
C ALA A 366 -6.74 2.91 -6.74
N LEU A 367 -7.10 3.98 -7.46
CA LEU A 367 -6.20 5.09 -7.78
C LEU A 367 -5.81 5.88 -6.54
N ALA A 368 -6.73 6.14 -5.61
CA ALA A 368 -6.43 6.82 -4.36
C ALA A 368 -5.38 6.06 -3.53
N VAL A 369 -5.44 4.72 -3.49
CA VAL A 369 -4.42 3.88 -2.84
C VAL A 369 -3.05 4.04 -3.51
N ALA A 370 -2.96 3.90 -4.83
CA ALA A 370 -1.71 3.94 -5.56
C ALA A 370 -1.07 5.34 -5.60
N ILE A 371 -1.84 6.34 -6.02
CA ILE A 371 -1.37 7.73 -6.17
C ILE A 371 -1.17 8.38 -4.80
N GLY A 372 -2.07 8.15 -3.85
CA GLY A 372 -1.97 8.68 -2.48
C GLY A 372 -0.69 8.21 -1.78
N SER A 373 -0.38 6.92 -1.84
CA SER A 373 0.87 6.38 -1.29
C SER A 373 2.10 6.97 -2.01
N SER A 374 2.05 7.17 -3.33
CA SER A 374 3.14 7.80 -4.09
C SER A 374 3.41 9.25 -3.68
N ILE A 375 2.36 10.04 -3.43
CA ILE A 375 2.46 11.42 -2.94
C ILE A 375 3.05 11.42 -1.52
N GLN A 376 2.58 10.53 -0.64
CA GLN A 376 3.10 10.40 0.72
C GLN A 376 4.57 10.00 0.72
N ILE A 377 4.97 9.01 -0.09
CA ILE A 377 6.37 8.61 -0.18
C ILE A 377 7.21 9.81 -0.64
N SER A 378 6.78 10.49 -1.69
CA SER A 378 7.55 11.59 -2.29
C SER A 378 7.67 12.84 -1.43
N LEU A 379 6.57 13.27 -0.80
CA LEU A 379 6.48 14.55 -0.10
C LEU A 379 6.63 14.43 1.43
N LEU A 380 6.46 13.23 2.00
CA LEU A 380 6.63 12.96 3.43
C LEU A 380 7.81 12.03 3.70
N VAL A 381 7.79 10.80 3.18
CA VAL A 381 8.77 9.77 3.58
C VAL A 381 10.18 10.12 3.12
N THR A 382 10.37 10.43 1.84
CA THR A 382 11.69 10.80 1.27
C THR A 382 12.33 11.97 2.01
N PRO A 383 11.67 13.15 2.14
CA PRO A 383 12.29 14.25 2.85
C PRO A 383 12.43 14.00 4.35
N ALA A 384 11.51 13.24 4.99
CA ALA A 384 11.69 12.84 6.38
C ALA A 384 12.92 11.96 6.59
N LEU A 385 13.26 11.07 5.64
CA LEU A 385 14.48 10.27 5.68
C LEU A 385 15.74 11.13 5.53
N VAL A 386 15.72 12.15 4.66
CA VAL A 386 16.84 13.10 4.55
C VAL A 386 17.07 13.86 5.86
N ILE A 387 15.99 14.35 6.47
CA ILE A 387 16.07 15.05 7.77
C ILE A 387 16.48 14.11 8.90
N THR A 388 16.00 12.87 8.91
CA THR A 388 16.38 11.86 9.90
C THR A 388 17.86 11.50 9.77
N GLY A 389 18.35 11.31 8.54
CA GLY A 389 19.76 11.12 8.26
C GLY A 389 20.63 12.28 8.75
N TRP A 390 20.16 13.51 8.55
CA TRP A 390 20.88 14.71 8.98
C TRP A 390 20.88 14.92 10.51
N LEU A 391 19.73 14.80 11.17
CA LEU A 391 19.57 15.20 12.57
C LEU A 391 19.80 14.05 13.57
N ALA A 392 19.49 12.80 13.18
CA ALA A 392 19.46 11.68 14.12
C ALA A 392 20.53 10.62 13.86
N LEU A 393 20.91 10.39 12.60
CA LEU A 393 21.78 9.26 12.23
C LEU A 393 23.18 9.66 11.76
N ASP A 394 23.42 10.96 11.53
CA ASP A 394 24.66 11.49 10.93
C ASP A 394 25.05 10.78 9.62
N GLN A 395 24.04 10.49 8.79
CA GLN A 395 24.19 9.81 7.50
C GLN A 395 24.00 10.81 6.35
N PRO A 396 24.89 10.83 5.34
CA PRO A 396 24.83 11.76 4.22
C PRO A 396 23.80 11.37 3.14
N ILE A 397 22.59 10.99 3.54
CA ILE A 397 21.50 10.73 2.59
C ILE A 397 21.08 12.03 1.90
N SER A 398 20.96 11.96 0.59
CA SER A 398 20.63 13.10 -0.27
C SER A 398 19.49 12.73 -1.23
N LEU A 399 18.96 13.72 -1.95
CA LEU A 399 18.00 13.53 -3.04
C LEU A 399 18.72 13.35 -4.39
N HIS A 400 20.02 13.03 -4.35
CA HIS A 400 20.76 12.65 -5.54
C HIS A 400 20.60 11.15 -5.76
N PHE A 401 19.84 10.82 -6.79
CA PHE A 401 19.61 9.45 -7.24
C PHE A 401 20.47 9.14 -8.45
N GLU A 402 20.64 7.86 -8.75
CA GLU A 402 21.33 7.46 -9.99
C GLU A 402 20.58 7.99 -11.22
N THR A 403 21.32 8.28 -12.30
CA THR A 403 20.80 8.98 -13.48
C THR A 403 19.69 8.18 -14.15
N PHE A 404 19.90 6.89 -14.37
CA PHE A 404 18.90 6.01 -14.97
C PHE A 404 17.66 5.87 -14.07
N GLN A 405 17.82 5.76 -12.74
CA GLN A 405 16.69 5.81 -11.80
C GLN A 405 15.86 7.09 -11.93
N THR A 406 16.54 8.24 -12.03
CA THR A 406 15.89 9.55 -12.14
C THR A 406 15.13 9.69 -13.46
N VAL A 407 15.72 9.26 -14.57
CA VAL A 407 15.08 9.30 -15.89
C VAL A 407 13.88 8.36 -15.92
N ALA A 408 14.03 7.12 -15.41
CA ALA A 408 12.93 6.16 -15.33
C ALA A 408 11.78 6.71 -14.48
N PHE A 409 12.08 7.33 -13.34
CA PHE A 409 11.09 7.97 -12.47
C PHE A 409 10.36 9.12 -13.16
N GLY A 410 11.09 10.07 -13.75
CA GLY A 410 10.49 11.21 -14.46
C GLY A 410 9.60 10.79 -15.62
N LEU A 411 10.05 9.81 -16.43
CA LEU A 411 9.26 9.27 -17.54
C LEU A 411 8.00 8.54 -17.04
N SER A 412 8.11 7.79 -15.94
CA SER A 412 6.98 7.06 -15.36
C SER A 412 5.90 8.01 -14.83
N VAL A 413 6.31 9.08 -14.14
CA VAL A 413 5.38 10.12 -13.66
C VAL A 413 4.69 10.82 -14.83
N LEU A 414 5.43 11.13 -15.91
CA LEU A 414 4.86 11.74 -17.10
C LEU A 414 3.81 10.82 -17.75
N ILE A 415 4.16 9.56 -18.00
CA ILE A 415 3.26 8.60 -18.64
C ILE A 415 1.99 8.42 -17.81
N VAL A 416 2.12 8.21 -16.49
CA VAL A 416 0.97 8.04 -15.60
C VAL A 416 0.11 9.29 -15.53
N THR A 417 0.73 10.47 -15.49
CA THR A 417 -0.01 11.74 -15.56
C THR A 417 -0.84 11.83 -16.83
N CYS A 418 -0.28 11.46 -17.98
CA CYS A 418 -1.01 11.44 -19.25
C CYS A 418 -2.12 10.38 -19.26
N THR A 419 -1.86 9.17 -18.73
CA THR A 419 -2.84 8.08 -18.71
C THR A 419 -4.05 8.40 -17.83
N VAL A 420 -3.85 9.06 -16.68
CA VAL A 420 -4.93 9.33 -15.72
C VAL A 420 -5.72 10.60 -16.09
N GLN A 421 -5.21 11.42 -17.02
CA GLN A 421 -5.75 12.75 -17.32
C GLN A 421 -7.18 12.76 -17.91
N ASP A 422 -7.56 11.72 -18.66
CA ASP A 422 -8.85 11.64 -19.35
C ASP A 422 -10.00 11.10 -18.46
N GLY A 423 -9.68 10.68 -17.23
CA GLY A 423 -10.66 10.17 -16.26
C GLY A 423 -11.17 8.76 -16.57
N LYS A 424 -10.49 8.01 -17.45
CA LYS A 424 -10.90 6.67 -17.85
C LYS A 424 -9.72 5.71 -17.84
N SER A 425 -10.03 4.43 -17.75
CA SER A 425 -9.02 3.38 -17.83
C SER A 425 -9.53 2.18 -18.63
N ASN A 426 -8.62 1.57 -19.39
CA ASN A 426 -8.84 0.29 -20.07
C ASN A 426 -7.71 -0.72 -19.83
N TYR A 427 -7.95 -1.98 -20.21
CA TYR A 427 -6.98 -3.05 -19.97
C TYR A 427 -5.67 -2.87 -20.77
N LEU A 428 -5.72 -2.17 -21.91
CA LEU A 428 -4.54 -1.94 -22.75
C LEU A 428 -3.60 -0.92 -22.11
N GLU A 429 -4.15 0.17 -21.56
CA GLU A 429 -3.38 1.12 -20.72
C GLU A 429 -2.74 0.40 -19.54
N GLY A 430 -3.49 -0.48 -18.87
CA GLY A 430 -2.94 -1.31 -17.80
C GLY A 430 -1.77 -2.20 -18.25
N ALA A 431 -1.91 -2.85 -19.40
CA ALA A 431 -0.85 -3.66 -20.00
C ALA A 431 0.38 -2.81 -20.40
N MET A 432 0.18 -1.59 -20.88
CA MET A 432 1.27 -0.67 -21.23
C MET A 432 2.05 -0.21 -20.00
N LEU A 433 1.37 0.15 -18.91
CA LEU A 433 2.00 0.52 -17.63
C LEU A 433 2.78 -0.66 -17.05
N LEU A 434 2.19 -1.86 -17.05
CA LEU A 434 2.85 -3.08 -16.59
C LEU A 434 4.06 -3.45 -17.47
N GLY A 435 3.91 -3.31 -18.79
CA GLY A 435 5.00 -3.51 -19.75
C GLY A 435 6.17 -2.57 -19.50
N LEU A 436 5.89 -1.29 -19.24
CA LEU A 436 6.93 -0.32 -18.86
C LEU A 436 7.63 -0.70 -17.56
N TYR A 437 6.89 -1.11 -16.53
CA TYR A 437 7.49 -1.57 -15.26
C TYR A 437 8.42 -2.77 -15.48
N ILE A 438 7.99 -3.76 -16.28
CA ILE A 438 8.80 -4.94 -16.61
C ILE A 438 10.06 -4.54 -17.39
N ILE A 439 9.95 -3.63 -18.36
CA ILE A 439 11.10 -3.12 -19.12
C ILE A 439 12.11 -2.45 -18.18
N ILE A 440 11.64 -1.62 -17.25
CA ILE A 440 12.48 -0.98 -16.22
C ILE A 440 13.14 -2.05 -15.34
N ALA A 441 12.38 -3.03 -14.84
CA ALA A 441 12.91 -4.11 -14.00
C ALA A 441 13.99 -4.93 -14.72
N ILE A 442 13.78 -5.29 -16.00
CA ILE A 442 14.77 -5.98 -16.82
C ILE A 442 16.01 -5.11 -17.03
N ALA A 443 15.85 -3.81 -17.28
CA ALA A 443 16.99 -2.91 -17.44
C ALA A 443 17.83 -2.82 -16.16
N PHE A 444 17.22 -2.74 -14.98
CA PHE A 444 17.93 -2.75 -13.70
C PHE A 444 18.56 -4.11 -13.37
N TYR A 445 17.95 -5.21 -13.80
CA TYR A 445 18.51 -6.55 -13.65
C TYR A 445 19.74 -6.74 -14.56
N ALA A 446 19.67 -6.25 -15.80
CA ALA A 446 20.75 -6.36 -16.78
C ALA A 446 21.88 -5.35 -16.56
N SER A 447 21.64 -4.29 -15.79
CA SER A 447 22.63 -3.24 -15.56
C SER A 447 23.80 -3.78 -14.71
N PRO A 448 25.07 -3.59 -15.15
CA PRO A 448 26.21 -4.09 -14.40
C PRO A 448 26.29 -3.43 -13.02
N GLN A 449 26.66 -4.21 -11.99
CA GLN A 449 26.79 -3.75 -10.59
C GLN A 449 27.68 -2.50 -10.41
N ASN A 450 28.54 -2.18 -11.39
CA ASN A 450 29.45 -1.03 -11.40
C ASN A 450 29.36 -0.16 -12.67
N GLY A 451 28.33 -0.32 -13.52
CA GLY A 451 28.41 0.04 -14.94
C GLY A 451 27.76 1.35 -15.40
N LEU A 452 26.83 1.93 -14.65
CA LEU A 452 26.09 3.11 -15.14
C LEU A 452 26.80 4.46 -14.90
N ASP A 453 27.83 4.47 -14.04
CA ASP A 453 28.62 5.68 -13.75
C ASP A 453 29.93 5.79 -14.57
N VAL A 454 30.20 4.85 -15.48
CA VAL A 454 31.48 4.79 -16.23
C VAL A 454 31.48 5.71 -17.48
N THR A 455 30.35 6.30 -17.87
CA THR A 455 30.27 7.12 -19.10
C THR A 455 30.76 8.57 -18.97
N VAL A 456 31.52 8.93 -17.92
CA VAL A 456 32.22 10.23 -17.82
C VAL A 456 33.70 10.08 -17.46
N ARG A 457 34.37 9.06 -18.04
CA ARG A 457 35.84 9.05 -18.18
C ARG A 457 36.23 8.73 -19.62
N GLN A 458 35.95 9.67 -20.52
CA GLN A 458 36.75 9.88 -21.73
C GLN A 458 36.99 11.36 -21.93
#